data_AF-A0A2N2L918-F1
#
_entry.id   AF-A0A2N2L918-F1
#
_cell.length_a   1.000
_cell.length_b   1.000
_cell.length_c   1.000
_cell.angle_alpha   90.00
_cell.angle_beta   90.00
_cell.angle_gamma   90.00
#
_symmetry.space_group_name_H-M   'P 1'
#
loop_
_entity.id
_entity.type
_entity.pdbx_description
1 polymer ?
#
loop_
_entity_poly.entity_id
_entity_poly.type
_entity_poly.pdbx_seq_one_letter_code
_entity_poly.pdbx_strand_id
1 'polypeptide(L)'
;MKALHLNLDPLRFVILHALRPLSNKFCYRGPFSTVKLVDIPEPTLPSPEWIKIKTRLCGVCGSDINLMFMKDSPTAMPFTSFPCVPGHEFCGNVVEVGKDVDTVKEGDLVTAAPALNCATRGIKPPCRSCASGLTANCEN
;
A
#
# COMPACT_ATOMS: atom_id res chain seq x y z
N MET A 1 -13.16 -10.03 1.71
CA MET A 1 -13.55 -8.63 1.37
C MET A 1 -13.06 -8.28 -0.03
N LYS A 2 -13.71 -7.36 -0.74
CA LYS A 2 -13.26 -6.90 -2.06
C LYS A 2 -12.12 -5.89 -1.94
N ALA A 3 -11.09 -6.03 -2.77
CA ALA A 3 -9.97 -5.09 -2.86
C ALA A 3 -9.48 -4.93 -4.30
N LEU A 4 -8.97 -3.74 -4.63
CA LEU A 4 -8.17 -3.55 -5.84
C LEU A 4 -6.80 -4.18 -5.59
N HIS A 5 -6.48 -5.20 -6.36
CA HIS A 5 -5.22 -5.92 -6.28
C HIS A 5 -4.38 -5.57 -7.50
N LEU A 6 -3.23 -4.97 -7.25
CA LEU A 6 -2.27 -4.59 -8.28
C LEU A 6 -1.12 -5.58 -8.26
N ASN A 7 -0.89 -6.24 -9.40
CA ASN A 7 0.13 -7.26 -9.55
C ASN A 7 0.92 -7.07 -10.84
N LEU A 8 2.20 -6.74 -10.66
CA LEU A 8 3.16 -6.54 -11.73
C LEU A 8 4.31 -7.54 -11.56
N ASP A 9 4.29 -8.59 -12.37
CA ASP A 9 5.40 -9.54 -12.50
C ASP A 9 6.27 -9.19 -13.73
N PRO A 10 7.51 -9.72 -13.83
CA PRO A 10 8.41 -9.40 -14.94
C PRO A 10 7.81 -9.68 -16.33
N LEU A 11 7.00 -10.74 -16.48
CA LEU A 11 6.39 -11.10 -17.75
C LEU A 11 5.31 -10.08 -18.15
N ARG A 12 4.42 -9.73 -17.22
CA ARG A 12 3.42 -8.68 -17.44
C ARG A 12 4.08 -7.34 -17.73
N PHE A 13 5.15 -7.00 -17.01
CA PHE A 13 5.89 -5.77 -17.25
C PHE A 13 6.37 -5.67 -18.69
N VAL A 14 7.04 -6.71 -19.20
CA VAL A 14 7.55 -6.75 -20.59
C VAL A 14 6.40 -6.66 -21.61
N ILE A 15 5.36 -7.49 -21.45
CA ILE A 15 4.21 -7.52 -22.36
C ILE A 15 3.53 -6.15 -22.42
N LEU A 16 3.23 -5.57 -21.25
CA LEU A 16 2.51 -4.31 -21.20
C LEU A 16 3.39 -3.14 -21.62
N HIS A 17 4.69 -3.15 -21.39
CA HIS A 17 5.59 -2.13 -21.94
C HIS A 17 5.54 -2.11 -23.48
N ALA A 18 5.46 -3.28 -24.12
CA ALA A 18 5.33 -3.37 -25.57
C ALA A 18 3.93 -2.95 -26.08
N LEU A 19 2.87 -3.27 -25.34
CA LEU A 19 1.48 -2.99 -25.77
C LEU A 19 0.99 -1.57 -25.39
N ARG A 20 1.52 -0.96 -24.34
CA ARG A 20 1.07 0.35 -23.83
C ARG A 20 1.09 1.48 -24.88
N PRO A 21 2.11 1.60 -25.77
CA PRO A 21 2.11 2.60 -26.83
C PRO A 21 0.90 2.51 -27.78
N LEU A 22 0.31 1.33 -27.94
CA LEU A 22 -0.90 1.12 -28.73
C LEU A 22 -2.15 1.56 -27.97
N SER A 23 -2.24 1.21 -26.68
CA SER A 23 -3.32 1.66 -25.81
C SER A 23 -3.00 1.46 -24.32
N ASN A 24 -3.24 2.50 -23.51
CA ASN A 24 -3.19 2.37 -22.05
C ASN A 24 -4.25 1.41 -21.48
N LYS A 25 -5.29 1.06 -22.26
CA LYS A 25 -6.36 0.13 -21.85
C LYS A 25 -5.83 -1.24 -21.45
N PHE A 26 -4.72 -1.70 -22.04
CA PHE A 26 -4.13 -2.99 -21.70
C PHE A 26 -3.64 -3.06 -20.23
N CYS A 27 -3.36 -1.91 -19.61
CA CYS A 27 -2.93 -1.86 -18.20
C CYS A 27 -4.10 -2.11 -17.22
N TYR A 28 -5.34 -1.80 -17.59
CA TYR A 28 -6.51 -1.93 -16.70
C TYR A 28 -7.64 -2.80 -17.26
N ARG A 29 -7.43 -3.43 -18.42
CA ARG A 29 -8.45 -4.23 -19.10
C ARG A 29 -7.83 -5.42 -19.81
N GLY A 30 -8.51 -6.56 -19.76
CA GLY A 30 -8.06 -7.80 -20.39
C GLY A 30 -7.19 -8.69 -19.49
N PRO A 31 -6.60 -9.76 -20.05
CA PRO A 31 -5.92 -10.80 -19.26
C PRO A 31 -4.66 -10.28 -18.54
N PHE A 32 -3.99 -9.30 -19.15
CA PHE A 32 -2.74 -8.70 -18.65
C PHE A 32 -2.96 -7.46 -17.77
N SER A 33 -4.20 -7.12 -17.40
CA SER A 33 -4.47 -5.99 -16.50
C SER A 33 -3.60 -6.05 -15.25
N THR A 34 -2.91 -4.96 -14.94
CA THR A 34 -2.08 -4.82 -13.73
C THR A 34 -2.94 -4.74 -12.48
N VAL A 35 -4.16 -4.23 -12.60
CA VAL A 35 -5.13 -4.09 -11.51
C VAL A 35 -6.34 -4.99 -11.73
N LYS A 36 -6.82 -5.65 -10.68
CA LYS A 36 -8.07 -6.43 -10.70
C LYS A 36 -8.82 -6.22 -9.39
N LEU A 37 -10.15 -6.11 -9.47
CA LEU A 37 -10.98 -6.22 -8.28
C LEU A 37 -11.11 -7.70 -7.92
N VAL A 38 -10.63 -8.08 -6.74
CA VAL A 38 -10.62 -9.47 -6.27
C VAL A 38 -11.16 -9.56 -4.85
N ASP A 39 -11.54 -10.76 -4.43
CA ASP A 39 -11.81 -11.06 -3.04
C ASP A 39 -10.51 -11.49 -2.33
N ILE A 40 -10.19 -10.82 -1.23
CA ILE A 40 -9.07 -11.15 -0.34
C ILE A 40 -9.59 -11.54 1.06
N PRO A 41 -8.84 -12.34 1.83
CA PRO A 41 -9.14 -12.53 3.25
C PRO A 41 -9.21 -11.20 3.99
N GLU A 42 -10.06 -11.12 5.00
CA GLU A 42 -10.02 -9.96 5.89
C GLU A 42 -8.70 -9.97 6.68
N PRO A 43 -7.95 -8.85 6.75
CA PRO A 43 -6.71 -8.81 7.49
C PRO A 43 -6.96 -8.98 8.99
N THR A 44 -6.07 -9.70 9.67
CA THR A 44 -5.99 -9.74 11.13
C THR A 44 -4.92 -8.77 11.62
N LEU A 45 -4.95 -8.41 12.90
CA LEU A 45 -3.89 -7.58 13.48
C LEU A 45 -2.53 -8.29 13.38
N PRO A 46 -1.49 -7.65 12.80
CA PRO A 46 -0.15 -8.23 12.73
C PRO A 46 0.53 -8.37 14.10
N SER A 47 0.26 -7.42 15.01
CA SER A 47 0.75 -7.45 16.38
C SER A 47 -0.23 -6.76 17.34
N PRO A 48 -0.06 -6.92 18.66
CA PRO A 48 -0.82 -6.22 19.69
C PRO A 48 -0.79 -4.69 19.64
N GLU A 49 0.15 -4.08 18.91
CA GLU A 49 0.33 -2.62 18.78
C GLU A 49 -0.42 -2.05 17.56
N TRP A 50 -1.12 -2.89 16.79
CA TRP A 50 -1.82 -2.50 15.58
C TRP A 50 -3.31 -2.29 15.82
N ILE A 51 -3.91 -1.51 14.93
CA ILE A 51 -5.35 -1.32 14.83
C ILE A 51 -5.84 -1.77 13.46
N LYS A 52 -7.11 -2.18 13.38
CA LYS A 52 -7.79 -2.43 12.11
C LYS A 52 -8.68 -1.26 11.78
N ILE A 53 -8.57 -0.76 10.56
CA ILE A 53 -9.35 0.37 10.07
C ILE A 53 -10.30 -0.12 8.97
N LYS A 54 -11.60 0.15 9.14
CA LYS A 54 -12.58 0.05 8.07
C LYS A 54 -12.55 1.34 7.25
N THR A 55 -11.86 1.28 6.12
CA THR A 55 -11.76 2.40 5.18
C THR A 55 -13.15 2.88 4.74
N ARG A 56 -13.40 4.18 4.85
CA ARG A 56 -14.60 4.84 4.34
C ARG A 56 -14.36 5.45 2.97
N LEU A 57 -13.25 6.17 2.84
CA LEU A 57 -12.85 6.89 1.64
C LEU A 57 -11.35 6.70 1.44
N CYS A 58 -10.94 6.60 0.18
CA CYS A 58 -9.54 6.57 -0.22
C CYS A 58 -9.41 7.45 -1.48
N GLY A 59 -8.51 8.43 -1.42
CA GLY A 59 -8.07 9.21 -2.56
C GLY A 59 -7.28 8.35 -3.54
N VAL A 60 -7.23 8.81 -4.78
CA VAL A 60 -6.38 8.21 -5.83
C VAL A 60 -5.28 9.21 -6.13
N CYS A 61 -4.05 8.86 -5.78
CA CYS A 61 -2.90 9.71 -6.01
C CYS A 61 -2.34 9.50 -7.43
N GLY A 62 -1.56 10.47 -7.91
CA GLY A 62 -0.81 10.33 -9.17
C GLY A 62 0.16 9.15 -9.15
N SER A 63 0.69 8.79 -7.99
CA SER A 63 1.55 7.61 -7.81
C SER A 63 0.78 6.30 -8.00
N ASP A 64 -0.45 6.18 -7.50
CA ASP A 64 -1.28 4.98 -7.73
C ASP A 64 -1.58 4.80 -9.24
N ILE A 65 -1.83 5.92 -9.94
CA ILE A 65 -2.02 5.94 -11.39
C ILE A 65 -0.71 5.54 -12.10
N ASN A 66 0.43 6.10 -11.71
CA ASN A 66 1.71 5.76 -12.31
C ASN A 66 2.06 4.27 -12.12
N LEU A 67 1.77 3.72 -10.95
CA LEU A 67 1.97 2.30 -10.64
C LEU A 67 1.09 1.42 -11.55
N MET A 68 -0.19 1.77 -11.67
CA MET A 68 -1.13 1.06 -12.55
C MET A 68 -0.66 1.08 -14.02
N PHE A 69 -0.13 2.20 -14.50
CA PHE A 69 0.31 2.38 -15.89
C PHE A 69 1.80 2.09 -16.12
N MET A 70 2.53 1.61 -15.10
CA MET A 70 3.99 1.38 -15.11
C MET A 70 4.76 2.60 -15.64
N LYS A 71 4.40 3.78 -15.13
CA LYS A 71 5.08 5.05 -15.43
C LYS A 71 6.11 5.42 -14.37
N ASP A 72 6.15 4.68 -13.26
CA ASP A 72 7.21 4.85 -12.27
C ASP A 72 8.57 4.47 -12.83
N SER A 73 9.60 5.13 -12.32
CA SER A 73 10.97 4.80 -12.67
C SER A 73 11.26 3.33 -12.31
N PRO A 74 11.99 2.57 -13.15
CA PRO A 74 12.50 1.26 -12.77
C PRO A 74 13.30 1.29 -11.45
N THR A 75 13.94 2.41 -11.12
CA THR A 75 14.66 2.60 -9.85
C THR A 75 13.73 2.70 -8.64
N ALA A 76 12.45 3.02 -8.85
CA ALA A 76 11.43 3.07 -7.80
C ALA A 76 10.77 1.70 -7.56
N MET A 77 10.88 0.76 -8.50
CA MET A 77 10.26 -0.56 -8.42
C MET A 77 10.68 -1.40 -7.18
N PRO A 78 11.94 -1.36 -6.70
CA PRO A 78 12.33 -2.11 -5.50
C PRO A 78 11.61 -1.65 -4.21
N PHE A 79 11.03 -0.45 -4.20
CA PHE A 79 10.31 0.08 -3.05
C PHE A 79 8.83 -0.32 -3.02
N THR A 80 8.35 -1.06 -4.02
CA THR A 80 7.00 -1.62 -4.04
C THR A 80 7.04 -3.13 -4.08
N SER A 81 6.47 -3.77 -3.06
CA SER A 81 6.26 -5.22 -3.06
C SER A 81 5.02 -5.55 -3.87
N PHE A 82 5.16 -6.37 -4.91
CA PHE A 82 4.02 -6.93 -5.63
C PHE A 82 3.78 -8.39 -5.23
N PRO A 83 2.50 -8.82 -5.17
CA PRO A 83 1.33 -8.00 -5.45
C PRO A 83 0.92 -7.15 -4.23
N CYS A 84 0.21 -6.06 -4.46
CA CYS A 84 -0.21 -5.12 -3.40
C CYS A 84 -1.65 -4.64 -3.56
N VAL A 85 -2.19 -4.07 -2.48
CA VAL A 85 -3.42 -3.28 -2.50
C VAL A 85 -2.99 -1.80 -2.46
N PRO A 86 -3.19 -1.02 -3.54
CA PRO A 86 -2.80 0.38 -3.58
C PRO A 86 -3.77 1.26 -2.77
N GLY A 87 -3.40 2.52 -2.58
CA GLY A 87 -4.15 3.49 -1.79
C GLY A 87 -3.47 3.81 -0.46
N HIS A 88 -3.00 5.06 -0.37
CA HIS A 88 -2.26 5.58 0.79
C HIS A 88 -2.83 6.92 1.29
N GLU A 89 -3.95 7.37 0.71
CA GLU A 89 -4.64 8.62 1.04
C GLU A 89 -6.04 8.32 1.57
N PHE A 90 -6.16 7.69 2.74
CA PHE A 90 -7.45 7.17 3.23
C PHE A 90 -7.89 7.76 4.57
N CYS A 91 -9.19 7.65 4.84
CA CYS A 91 -9.75 7.78 6.18
C CYS A 91 -10.75 6.66 6.46
N GLY A 92 -10.92 6.30 7.73
CA GLY A 92 -11.80 5.20 8.13
C GLY A 92 -12.03 5.13 9.62
N ASN A 93 -12.92 4.23 10.04
CA ASN A 93 -13.14 3.99 11.46
C ASN A 93 -12.26 2.85 11.97
N VAL A 94 -11.75 3.00 13.18
CA VAL A 94 -11.16 1.89 13.92
C VAL A 94 -12.24 0.84 14.21
N VAL A 95 -11.99 -0.43 13.88
CA VAL A 95 -12.93 -1.55 14.07
C VAL A 95 -12.34 -2.70 14.90
N GLU A 96 -11.05 -2.65 15.20
CA GLU A 96 -10.37 -3.58 16.10
C GLU A 96 -9.14 -2.86 16.67
N VAL A 97 -8.90 -2.99 17.97
CA VAL A 97 -7.75 -2.37 18.65
C VAL A 97 -6.92 -3.47 19.31
N GLY A 98 -5.63 -3.49 19.00
CA GLY A 98 -4.69 -4.39 19.66
C GLY A 98 -4.53 -4.07 21.14
N LYS A 99 -4.29 -5.10 21.96
CA LYS A 99 -4.25 -4.98 23.43
C LYS A 99 -3.18 -4.02 23.98
N ASP A 100 -2.15 -3.69 23.18
CA ASP A 100 -1.04 -2.83 23.58
C ASP A 100 -1.18 -1.41 22.98
N VAL A 101 -2.37 -1.06 22.46
CA VAL A 101 -2.72 0.27 21.93
C VAL A 101 -3.56 1.04 22.95
N ASP A 102 -3.12 2.25 23.32
CA ASP A 102 -3.81 3.14 24.27
C ASP A 102 -4.15 4.54 23.70
N THR A 103 -3.77 4.80 22.45
CA THR A 103 -3.88 6.12 21.81
C THR A 103 -5.18 6.36 21.03
N VAL A 104 -5.92 5.29 20.70
CA VAL A 104 -7.19 5.32 19.95
C VAL A 104 -8.13 4.23 20.45
N LYS A 105 -9.42 4.33 20.13
CA LYS A 105 -10.43 3.32 20.45
C LYS A 105 -11.30 2.96 19.24
N GLU A 106 -12.01 1.83 19.34
CA GLU A 106 -12.99 1.43 18.33
C GLU A 106 -14.03 2.54 18.10
N GLY A 107 -14.35 2.79 16.83
CA GLY A 107 -15.25 3.85 16.39
C GLY A 107 -14.56 5.16 16.00
N ASP A 108 -13.34 5.44 16.48
CA ASP A 108 -12.61 6.67 16.14
C ASP A 108 -12.41 6.80 14.63
N LEU A 109 -12.55 8.03 14.11
CA LEU A 109 -12.25 8.36 12.72
C LEU A 109 -10.76 8.73 12.60
N VAL A 110 -10.02 7.95 11.82
CA VAL A 110 -8.57 8.07 11.71
C VAL A 110 -8.09 8.11 10.26
N THR A 111 -6.87 8.60 10.08
CA THR A 111 -6.02 8.46 8.89
C THR A 111 -4.63 8.01 9.33
N ALA A 112 -3.71 7.73 8.40
CA ALA A 112 -2.36 7.29 8.72
C ALA A 112 -1.32 8.01 7.85
N ALA A 113 -0.13 8.24 8.42
CA ALA A 113 1.05 8.51 7.60
C ALA A 113 1.43 7.19 6.90
N PRO A 114 1.54 7.16 5.55
CA PRO A 114 1.66 5.90 4.83
C PRO A 114 3.04 5.24 4.93
N ALA A 115 4.06 5.97 5.37
CA ALA A 115 5.41 5.45 5.56
C ALA A 115 5.54 4.78 6.94
N LEU A 116 5.64 3.45 6.95
CA LEU A 116 5.92 2.68 8.17
C LEU A 116 7.38 2.84 8.56
N ASN A 117 7.63 3.39 9.75
CA ASN A 117 8.98 3.58 10.28
C ASN A 117 9.46 2.35 11.10
N CYS A 118 10.72 2.39 11.56
CA CYS A 118 11.31 1.29 12.34
C CYS A 118 10.49 0.92 13.58
N ALA A 119 9.94 1.91 14.31
CA ALA A 119 9.15 1.65 15.51
C ALA A 119 7.84 0.93 15.18
N THR A 120 7.11 1.42 14.16
CA THR A 120 5.86 0.77 13.69
C THR A 120 6.10 -0.68 13.20
N ARG A 121 7.32 -0.99 12.75
CA ARG A 121 7.71 -2.32 12.26
C ARG A 121 8.42 -3.17 13.32
N GLY A 122 8.55 -2.69 14.56
CA GLY A 122 9.24 -3.41 15.64
C GLY A 122 10.75 -3.59 15.44
N ILE A 123 11.39 -2.81 14.57
CA ILE A 123 12.81 -2.94 14.23
C ILE A 123 13.67 -2.18 15.26
N LYS A 124 14.61 -2.89 15.88
CA LYS A 124 15.56 -2.33 16.86
C LYS A 124 17.00 -2.83 16.57
N PRO A 125 18.03 -1.95 16.66
CA PRO A 125 17.94 -0.51 16.92
C PRO A 125 17.31 0.25 15.72
N PRO A 126 16.79 1.49 15.91
CA PRO A 126 16.26 2.28 14.81
C PRO A 126 17.37 2.61 13.79
N CYS A 127 17.02 2.67 12.50
CA CYS A 127 17.94 3.15 11.47
C CYS A 127 18.36 4.62 11.71
N ARG A 128 19.39 5.09 11.00
CA ARG A 128 19.94 6.45 11.18
C ARG A 128 18.86 7.53 11.03
N SER A 129 18.03 7.47 9.99
CA SER A 129 16.95 8.43 9.77
C SER A 129 15.90 8.40 10.89
N CYS A 130 15.48 7.23 11.35
CA CYS A 130 14.52 7.11 12.45
C CYS A 130 15.12 7.64 13.77
N ALA A 131 16.39 7.34 14.03
CA ALA A 131 17.10 7.82 15.22
C ALA A 131 17.25 9.36 15.23
N SER A 132 17.30 10.00 14.06
CA SER A 132 17.34 11.46 13.93
C SER A 132 15.97 12.14 13.83
N GLY A 133 14.88 11.41 14.07
CA GLY A 133 13.51 11.93 13.98
C GLY A 133 12.95 12.07 12.55
N LEU A 134 13.70 11.65 11.53
CA LEU A 134 13.28 11.67 10.12
C LEU A 134 12.57 10.37 9.75
N THR A 135 11.46 10.07 10.43
CA THR A 135 10.75 8.78 10.33
C THR A 135 10.18 8.49 8.93
N ALA A 136 9.85 9.52 8.15
CA ALA A 136 9.44 9.39 6.75
C ALA A 136 10.57 8.92 5.81
N ASN A 137 11.84 9.05 6.24
CA ASN A 137 13.02 8.61 5.49
C ASN A 137 13.58 7.29 6.07
N CYS A 138 12.71 6.44 6.62
CA CYS A 138 13.10 5.13 7.14
C CYS A 138 13.87 4.33 6.08
N GLU A 139 14.96 3.70 6.50
CA GLU A 139 15.87 2.95 5.62
C GLU A 139 15.44 1.46 5.47
N ASN A 140 14.32 1.07 6.09
CA ASN A 140 13.76 -0.29 6.10
C ASN A 140 12.31 -0.32 5.63
#